data_AF-A0A106DR67-F1
#
_entry.id   AF-A0A106DR67-F1
#
_cell.length_a   1.000
_cell.length_b   1.000
_cell.length_c   1.000
_cell.angle_alpha   90.00
_cell.angle_beta   90.00
_cell.angle_gamma   90.00
#
_symmetry.space_group_name_H-M   'P 1'
#
loop_
_entity.id
_entity.type
_entity.pdbx_description
1 polymer ?
#
loop_
_entity_poly.entity_id
_entity_poly.type
_entity_poly.pdbx_seq_one_letter_code
_entity_poly.pdbx_strand_id
1 'polypeptide(L)'
;MALHAKNDAVVFDVHTATHTLDVIGIPFEHAGELFAVHRPVHHSPFNARFIVSHVESGLAVPGVQRDTIDAARDAAIAFLDTNAHAFRECLQQMAKKPSARRTVACGSVQ
;
A
#
# COMPACT_ATOMS: atom_id res chain seq x y z
N MET A 1 -25.38 18.97 4.83
CA MET A 1 -24.00 19.49 4.79
C MET A 1 -23.08 18.33 5.13
N ALA A 2 -22.45 17.70 4.13
CA ALA A 2 -21.49 16.64 4.37
C ALA A 2 -20.09 17.26 4.40
N LEU A 3 -19.45 17.22 5.56
CA LEU A 3 -18.04 17.52 5.72
C LEU A 3 -17.29 16.48 4.87
N HIS A 4 -16.78 16.84 3.70
CA HIS A 4 -15.76 16.01 3.05
C HIS A 4 -14.56 16.03 4.00
N ALA A 5 -14.36 14.97 4.76
CA ALA A 5 -13.12 14.79 5.50
C ALA A 5 -11.98 14.91 4.48
N LYS A 6 -11.09 15.88 4.69
CA LYS A 6 -9.89 16.03 3.90
C LYS A 6 -9.02 14.81 4.20
N ASN A 7 -9.19 13.76 3.40
CA ASN A 7 -8.29 12.62 3.44
C ASN A 7 -7.11 12.99 2.55
N ASP A 8 -5.95 13.18 3.17
CA ASP A 8 -4.70 13.23 2.41
C ASP A 8 -4.56 11.92 1.62
N ALA A 9 -3.99 12.00 0.42
CA ALA A 9 -3.80 10.85 -0.45
C ALA A 9 -2.30 10.65 -0.68
N VAL A 10 -1.88 9.39 -0.78
CA VAL A 10 -0.48 9.04 -1.08
C VAL A 10 -0.40 8.31 -2.41
N VAL A 11 0.56 8.70 -3.24
CA VAL A 11 0.95 7.96 -4.45
C VAL A 11 2.17 7.13 -4.11
N PHE A 12 2.13 5.84 -4.41
CA PHE A 12 3.23 4.93 -4.11
C PHE A 12 3.31 3.79 -5.11
N ASP A 13 4.48 3.16 -5.17
CA ASP A 13 4.77 2.08 -6.11
C ASP A 13 4.26 0.75 -5.56
N VAL A 14 3.43 0.05 -6.33
CA VAL A 14 3.08 -1.35 -6.07
C VAL A 14 3.84 -2.23 -7.06
N HIS A 15 4.67 -3.11 -6.51
CA HIS A 15 5.42 -4.07 -7.30
C HIS A 15 4.61 -5.34 -7.54
N THR A 16 4.37 -5.65 -8.81
CA THR A 16 3.74 -6.90 -9.23
C THR A 16 4.79 -7.84 -9.82
N ALA A 17 4.39 -9.06 -10.19
CA ALA A 17 5.32 -10.02 -10.79
C ALA A 17 5.93 -9.54 -12.12
N THR A 18 5.26 -8.63 -12.83
CA THR A 18 5.63 -8.23 -14.20
C THR A 18 5.89 -6.73 -14.36
N HIS A 19 5.30 -5.87 -13.51
CA HIS A 19 5.39 -4.41 -13.64
C HIS A 19 5.35 -3.71 -12.28
N THR A 20 5.89 -2.49 -12.23
CA THR A 20 5.64 -1.54 -11.13
C THR A 20 4.53 -0.59 -11.56
N LEU A 21 3.58 -0.33 -10.67
CA LEU A 21 2.42 0.50 -10.94
C LEU A 21 2.28 1.58 -9.87
N ASP A 22 2.05 2.82 -10.30
CA ASP A 22 1.75 3.92 -9.39
C ASP A 22 0.31 3.79 -8.91
N VAL A 23 0.13 3.77 -7.60
CA VAL A 23 -1.17 3.59 -6.96
C VAL A 23 -1.46 4.74 -6.00
N ILE A 24 -2.68 5.26 -6.08
CA ILE A 24 -3.19 6.24 -5.13
C ILE A 24 -3.97 5.50 -4.03
N GLY A 25 -3.57 5.72 -2.77
CA GLY A 25 -4.25 5.15 -1.62
C GLY A 25 -4.52 6.17 -0.51
N ILE A 26 -5.36 5.77 0.43
CA ILE A 26 -5.65 6.53 1.65
C ILE A 26 -4.62 6.10 2.70
N PRO A 27 -3.70 6.97 3.10
CA PRO A 27 -2.62 6.65 4.01
C PRO A 27 -3.14 6.48 5.44
N PHE A 28 -2.46 5.61 6.20
CA PHE A 28 -2.56 5.54 7.65
C PHE A 28 -1.24 5.02 8.23
N GLU A 29 -0.88 5.50 9.41
CA GLU A 29 0.30 5.04 10.14
C GLU A 29 -0.09 3.90 11.09
N HIS A 30 0.77 2.89 11.18
CA HIS A 30 0.68 1.83 12.18
C HIS A 30 2.07 1.32 12.56
N ALA A 31 2.33 1.15 13.86
CA ALA A 31 3.61 0.65 14.39
C ALA A 31 4.88 1.38 13.87
N GLY A 32 4.76 2.67 13.55
CA GLY A 32 5.87 3.50 13.02
C GLY A 32 6.11 3.36 11.51
N GLU A 33 5.26 2.61 10.81
CA GLU A 33 5.33 2.40 9.37
C GLU A 33 4.11 3.02 8.68
N LEU A 34 4.26 3.41 7.41
CA LEU A 34 3.19 4.01 6.61
C LEU A 34 2.53 2.98 5.68
N PHE A 35 1.22 2.87 5.78
CA PHE A 35 0.40 2.00 4.96
C PHE A 35 -0.63 2.79 4.17
N ALA A 36 -1.17 2.20 3.11
CA ALA A 36 -2.23 2.82 2.33
C ALA A 36 -3.31 1.80 1.96
N VAL A 37 -4.57 2.19 2.15
CA VAL A 37 -5.73 1.44 1.66
C VAL A 37 -5.98 1.86 0.21
N HIS A 38 -6.10 0.90 -0.69
CA HIS A 38 -6.37 1.16 -2.10
C HIS A 38 -7.15 0.02 -2.75
N ARG A 39 -7.60 0.25 -4.00
CA ARG A 39 -8.17 -0.83 -4.82
C ARG A 39 -7.04 -1.56 -5.56
N PRO A 40 -7.11 -2.89 -5.69
CA PRO A 40 -6.12 -3.64 -6.43
C PRO A 40 -6.22 -3.31 -7.93
N VAL A 41 -5.06 -3.11 -8.56
CA VAL A 41 -4.96 -2.60 -9.93
C VAL A 41 -5.41 -3.62 -10.98
N HIS A 42 -5.33 -4.92 -10.67
CA HIS A 42 -5.63 -6.01 -11.62
C HIS A 42 -7.05 -6.60 -11.53
N HIS A 43 -7.90 -6.11 -10.62
CA HIS A 43 -9.27 -6.64 -10.49
C HIS A 43 -10.27 -5.76 -11.22
N SER A 44 -11.27 -6.40 -11.82
CA SER A 44 -12.42 -5.72 -12.44
C SER A 44 -13.03 -4.71 -11.45
N PRO A 45 -13.32 -3.47 -11.88
CA PRO A 45 -13.78 -2.39 -11.00
C PRO A 45 -15.12 -2.68 -10.32
N PHE A 46 -15.86 -3.67 -10.81
CA PHE A 46 -17.17 -4.06 -10.30
C PHE A 46 -17.13 -4.96 -9.06
N ASN A 47 -16.00 -5.61 -8.76
CA ASN A 47 -15.83 -6.50 -7.60
C ASN A 47 -14.53 -6.24 -6.81
N ALA A 48 -13.89 -5.09 -7.05
CA ALA A 48 -12.61 -4.77 -6.43
C ALA A 48 -12.78 -4.42 -4.95
N ARG A 49 -12.45 -5.39 -4.08
CA ARG A 49 -12.30 -5.17 -2.64
C ARG A 49 -11.10 -4.28 -2.33
N PHE A 50 -11.18 -3.53 -1.24
CA PHE A 50 -10.06 -2.77 -0.72
C PHE A 50 -9.00 -3.70 -0.14
N ILE A 51 -7.75 -3.38 -0.47
CA ILE A 51 -6.55 -4.00 0.06
C ILE A 51 -5.70 -2.95 0.77
N VAL A 52 -4.70 -3.41 1.52
CA VAL A 52 -3.74 -2.55 2.20
C VAL A 52 -2.34 -2.92 1.76
N SER A 53 -1.54 -1.91 1.44
CA SER A 53 -0.13 -2.08 1.09
C SER A 53 0.75 -1.16 1.92
N HIS A 54 1.96 -1.62 2.21
CA HIS A 54 3.01 -0.80 2.80
C HIS A 54 3.53 0.19 1.77
N VAL A 55 3.58 1.48 2.12
CA VAL A 55 3.85 2.56 1.16
C VAL A 55 5.27 2.51 0.62
N GLU A 56 6.28 2.32 1.48
CA GLU A 56 7.67 2.40 1.02
C GLU A 56 8.12 1.17 0.21
N SER A 57 7.54 0.00 0.49
CA SER A 57 7.96 -1.26 -0.15
C SER A 57 6.99 -1.75 -1.22
N GLY A 58 5.80 -1.15 -1.31
CA GLY A 58 4.72 -1.63 -2.18
C GLY A 58 4.14 -2.99 -1.77
N LEU A 59 4.52 -3.53 -0.62
CA LEU A 59 4.12 -4.88 -0.20
C LEU A 59 2.68 -4.89 0.33
N ALA A 60 1.82 -5.68 -0.32
CA ALA A 60 0.46 -5.90 0.13
C ALA A 60 0.41 -6.72 1.44
N VAL A 61 -0.44 -6.31 2.38
CA VAL A 61 -0.72 -7.04 3.61
C VAL A 61 -1.56 -8.29 3.28
N PRO A 62 -1.07 -9.51 3.57
CA PRO A 62 -1.77 -10.74 3.23
C PRO A 62 -3.15 -10.87 3.91
N GLY A 63 -4.11 -11.47 3.23
CA GLY A 63 -5.44 -11.78 3.80
C GLY A 63 -6.37 -10.58 4.00
N VAL A 64 -5.92 -9.37 3.66
CA VAL A 64 -6.72 -8.14 3.75
C VAL A 64 -7.40 -7.87 2.41
N GLN A 65 -8.65 -8.33 2.29
CA GLN A 65 -9.57 -7.95 1.22
C GLN A 65 -10.94 -7.70 1.84
N ARG A 66 -11.42 -6.45 1.81
CA ARG A 66 -12.69 -6.05 2.42
C ARG A 66 -13.49 -5.11 1.53
N ASP A 67 -14.79 -5.05 1.75
CA ASP A 67 -15.69 -4.27 0.90
C ASP A 67 -15.69 -2.78 1.24
N THR A 68 -15.09 -2.38 2.38
CA THR A 68 -14.96 -0.98 2.82
C THR A 68 -13.52 -0.63 3.22
N ILE A 69 -13.19 0.67 3.15
CA ILE A 69 -11.86 1.21 3.53
C ILE A 69 -11.56 0.92 5.01
N ASP A 70 -12.49 1.26 5.89
CA ASP A 70 -12.31 1.09 7.33
C ASP A 70 -12.14 -0.38 7.71
N ALA A 71 -12.96 -1.27 7.13
CA ALA A 71 -12.82 -2.71 7.40
C ALA A 71 -11.47 -3.26 6.89
N ALA A 72 -10.97 -2.77 5.76
CA ALA A 72 -9.65 -3.16 5.27
C ALA A 72 -8.53 -2.67 6.20
N ARG A 73 -8.62 -1.43 6.67
CA ARG A 73 -7.69 -0.85 7.64
C ARG A 73 -7.68 -1.64 8.95
N ASP A 74 -8.85 -1.89 9.54
CA ASP A 74 -8.97 -2.62 10.81
C ASP A 74 -8.45 -4.06 10.68
N ALA A 75 -8.77 -4.74 9.57
CA ALA A 75 -8.26 -6.08 9.30
C ALA A 75 -6.73 -6.10 9.11
N ALA A 76 -6.17 -5.08 8.48
CA ALA A 76 -4.71 -4.95 8.35
C ALA A 76 -4.04 -4.71 9.69
N ILE A 77 -4.57 -3.82 10.52
CA ILE A 77 -4.05 -3.57 11.87
C ILE A 77 -4.05 -4.88 12.69
N ALA A 78 -5.18 -5.60 12.70
CA ALA A 78 -5.29 -6.87 13.42
C ALA A 78 -4.27 -7.92 12.92
N PHE A 79 -4.05 -7.99 11.60
CA PHE A 79 -3.05 -8.88 11.02
C PHE A 79 -1.63 -8.46 11.44
N LEU A 80 -1.31 -7.17 11.35
CA LEU A 80 0.01 -6.61 11.67
C LEU A 80 0.33 -6.78 13.16
N ASP A 81 -0.64 -6.59 14.05
CA ASP A 81 -0.45 -6.80 15.49
C ASP A 81 -0.15 -8.27 15.79
N THR A 82 -0.83 -9.19 15.12
CA THR A 82 -0.61 -10.63 15.29
C THR A 82 0.71 -11.11 14.68
N ASN A 83 1.12 -10.54 13.53
CA ASN A 83 2.25 -11.01 12.72
C ASN A 83 3.41 -10.00 12.62
N ALA A 84 3.51 -9.09 13.59
CA ALA A 84 4.40 -7.92 13.52
C ALA A 84 5.87 -8.28 13.23
N HIS A 85 6.35 -9.40 13.79
CA HIS A 85 7.72 -9.85 13.57
C HIS A 85 7.92 -10.36 12.14
N ALA A 86 7.11 -11.32 11.72
CA ALA A 86 7.20 -11.95 10.40
C ALA A 86 7.01 -10.93 9.27
N PHE A 87 6.09 -9.98 9.42
CA PHE A 87 5.89 -8.93 8.43
C PHE A 87 7.11 -8.00 8.32
N ARG A 88 7.69 -7.59 9.46
CA ARG A 88 8.93 -6.77 9.46
C ARG A 88 10.11 -7.51 8.84
N GLU A 89 10.27 -8.80 9.09
CA GLU A 89 11.31 -9.60 8.43
C GLU A 89 11.11 -9.63 6.91
N CYS A 90 9.86 -9.76 6.45
CA CYS A 90 9.54 -9.71 5.02
C CYS A 90 9.92 -8.35 4.41
N LEU A 91 9.59 -7.24 5.08
CA LEU A 91 10.01 -5.89 4.67
C LEU A 91 11.54 -5.78 4.58
N GLN A 92 12.27 -6.27 5.57
CA GLN A 92 13.74 -6.24 5.57
C GLN A 92 14.34 -7.08 4.43
N GLN A 93 13.75 -8.23 4.09
CA GLN A 93 14.19 -9.05 2.97
C GLN A 93 13.96 -8.34 1.63
N MET A 94 12.82 -7.66 1.47
CA MET A 94 12.52 -6.85 0.29
C MET A 94 13.50 -5.68 0.14
N ALA A 95 13.86 -5.00 1.23
CA ALA A 95 14.84 -3.91 1.22
C ALA A 95 16.26 -4.38 0.87
N LYS A 96 16.63 -5.62 1.23
CA LYS A 96 17.94 -6.21 0.91
C LYS A 96 18.06 -6.67 -0.54
N LYS A 97 16.94 -6.98 -1.21
CA LYS A 97 16.93 -7.31 -2.64
C LYS A 97 17.10 -6.00 -3.40
N PRO A 98 18.15 -5.81 -4.23
CA PRO A 98 18.27 -4.58 -5.00
C PRO A 98 17.10 -4.52 -5.99
N SER A 99 16.06 -3.77 -5.61
CA SER A 99 15.00 -3.35 -6.52
C SER A 99 15.68 -2.60 -7.66
N ALA A 100 15.48 -3.09 -8.88
CA ALA A 100 16.11 -2.57 -10.06
C ALA A 100 15.70 -1.10 -10.26
N ARG A 101 16.65 -0.22 -9.92
CA ARG A 101 16.86 1.14 -10.41
C ARG A 101 15.66 2.10 -10.37
N ARG A 102 15.63 2.82 -9.24
CA ARG A 102 15.29 4.25 -9.14
C ARG A 102 15.78 5.01 -10.38
N THR A 103 14.86 5.45 -11.23
CA THR A 103 15.12 6.57 -12.15
C THR A 103 14.03 7.60 -11.95
N VAL A 104 14.26 8.48 -10.98
CA VAL A 104 13.71 9.83 -11.03
C VAL A 104 14.28 10.48 -12.28
N ALA A 105 13.52 10.50 -13.36
CA ALA A 105 13.72 11.49 -14.40
C ALA A 105 13.15 12.81 -13.86
N CYS A 106 13.98 13.52 -13.07
CA CYS A 106 13.87 14.97 -13.01
C CYS A 106 14.23 15.48 -14.40
N GLY A 107 13.22 15.62 -15.25
CA GLY A 107 13.33 16.29 -16.55
C GLY A 107 13.32 17.79 -16.29
N SER A 108 14.51 18.37 -16.26
CA SER A 108 14.77 19.79 -16.16
C SER A 108 13.97 20.62 -17.16
N VAL A 109 13.57 21.79 -16.68
CA VAL A 109 13.30 23.02 -17.42
C VAL A 109 14.24 23.16 -18.63
N GLN A 110 13.64 23.39 -19.81
CA GLN A 110 14.10 24.36 -20.80
C GLN A 110 12.91 24.80 -21.67
#